data_AF-A0A1Q2ZYC3-F1
#
_entry.id   AF-A0A1Q2ZYC3-F1
#
_cell.length_a   1.000
_cell.length_b   1.000
_cell.length_c   1.000
_cell.angle_alpha   90.00
_cell.angle_beta   90.00
_cell.angle_gamma   90.00
#
_symmetry.space_group_name_H-M   'P 1'
#
loop_
_entity.id
_entity.type
_entity.pdbx_description
1 polymer ?
#
loop_
_entity_poly.entity_id
_entity_poly.type
_entity_poly.pdbx_seq_one_letter_code
_entity_poly.pdbx_strand_id
1 'polypeptide(L)' 'MNQAPYLLGRIADPLFAIAIGTLSYYSYERKVARPEGHNLNELISKRFSKNI' A
#
# COMPACT_ATOMS: atom_id res chain seq x y z
N MET A 1 -22.94 23.75 13.50
CA MET A 1 -22.32 22.92 12.43
C MET A 1 -21.09 22.27 13.03
N ASN A 2 -21.17 20.99 13.37
CA ASN A 2 -20.06 20.29 14.02
C ASN A 2 -18.98 20.01 12.97
N GLN A 3 -17.89 20.77 13.05
CA GLN A 3 -16.66 20.46 12.32
C GLN A 3 -16.16 19.13 12.90
N ALA A 4 -16.10 18.08 12.07
CA ALA A 4 -15.31 16.90 12.37
C ALA A 4 -13.94 17.12 11.72
N PRO A 5 -12.99 17.82 12.39
CA PRO A 5 -11.72 18.20 11.77
C PRO A 5 -10.88 16.99 11.38
N TYR A 6 -11.11 15.82 12.02
CA TYR A 6 -10.49 14.53 11.74
C TYR A 6 -11.49 13.43 12.09
N LEU A 7 -11.58 12.37 11.29
CA LEU A 7 -12.60 11.31 11.49
C LEU A 7 -12.16 10.30 12.57
N LEU A 8 -10.86 9.96 12.58
CA LEU A 8 -10.21 9.07 13.55
C LEU A 8 -9.11 9.79 14.34
N GLY A 9 -8.65 10.94 13.85
CA GLY A 9 -7.69 11.82 14.51
C GLY A 9 -6.61 12.32 13.55
N ARG A 10 -5.96 13.44 13.87
CA ARG A 10 -4.99 14.12 12.99
C ARG A 10 -3.85 13.23 12.46
N ILE A 11 -3.45 12.25 13.26
CA ILE A 11 -2.38 11.29 12.91
C ILE A 11 -2.97 9.96 12.44
N ALA A 12 -4.10 9.54 13.00
CA ALA A 12 -4.75 8.30 12.61
C ALA A 12 -5.24 8.35 11.16
N ASP A 13 -5.87 9.44 10.74
CA ASP A 13 -6.40 9.60 9.38
C ASP A 13 -5.34 9.34 8.28
N PRO A 14 -4.14 9.97 8.28
CA PRO A 14 -3.12 9.69 7.28
C PRO A 14 -2.53 8.27 7.39
N LEU A 15 -2.39 7.72 8.60
CA LEU A 15 -1.95 6.33 8.77
C LEU A 15 -2.96 5.35 8.15
N PHE A 16 -4.25 5.58 8.39
CA PHE A 16 -5.32 4.80 7.79
C PHE A 16 -5.35 4.97 6.27
N ALA A 17 -5.18 6.18 5.75
CA ALA A 17 -5.12 6.42 4.32
C ALA A 17 -3.98 5.62 3.65
N ILE A 18 -2.79 5.62 4.26
CA ILE A 18 -1.64 4.83 3.78
C ILE A 18 -1.92 3.33 3.87
N ALA A 19 -2.47 2.87 5.00
CA ALA A 19 -2.79 1.45 5.21
C ALA A 19 -3.83 0.95 4.19
N ILE A 20 -4.92 1.70 4.00
CA ILE A 20 -5.96 1.33 3.04
C ILE A 20 -5.43 1.40 1.60
N GLY A 21 -4.61 2.40 1.27
CA GLY A 21 -3.97 2.51 -0.04
C GLY A 21 -3.08 1.31 -0.36
N THR A 22 -2.20 0.93 0.59
CA THR A 22 -1.31 -0.23 0.43
C THR A 22 -2.10 -1.54 0.32
N LEU A 23 -3.08 -1.77 1.19
CA LEU A 23 -3.94 -2.96 1.13
C LEU A 23 -4.73 -3.04 -0.18
N SER A 24 -5.25 -1.91 -0.67
CA SER A 24 -5.97 -1.83 -1.94
C SER A 24 -5.07 -2.21 -3.12
N TYR A 25 -3.82 -1.75 -3.11
CA TYR A 25 -2.84 -2.14 -4.12
C TYR A 25 -2.57 -3.65 -4.10
N TYR A 26 -2.32 -4.24 -2.93
CA TYR A 26 -2.11 -5.69 -2.82
C TYR A 26 -3.36 -6.49 -3.22
N SER A 27 -4.56 -6.00 -2.90
CA SER A 27 -5.81 -6.61 -3.37
C SER A 27 -5.93 -6.59 -4.89
N TYR A 28 -5.58 -5.46 -5.52
CA TYR A 28 -5.54 -5.32 -6.98
C TYR A 28 -4.53 -6.28 -7.62
N GLU A 29 -3.30 -6.35 -7.10
CA GLU A 29 -2.25 -7.21 -7.64
C GLU A 29 -2.66 -8.69 -7.62
N ARG A 30 -3.33 -9.14 -6.54
CA ARG A 30 -3.90 -10.50 -6.45
C ARG A 30 -5.01 -10.76 -7.46
N LYS A 31 -5.85 -9.77 -7.78
CA LYS A 31 -6.97 -9.91 -8.73
C LYS A 31 -6.51 -9.93 -10.19
N VAL A 32 -5.49 -9.13 -10.52
CA VAL A 32 -5.01 -8.98 -11.89
C VAL A 32 -4.10 -10.14 -12.33
N ALA A 33 -3.76 -11.06 -11.41
CA ALA A 33 -2.97 -12.26 -11.69
C ALA A 33 -1.73 -11.93 -12.52
N ARG A 34 -0.93 -10.95 -12.05
CA ARG A 34 0.28 -10.52 -12.75
C ARG A 34 1.18 -11.73 -13.02
N PRO A 35 1.88 -11.74 -14.18
CA PRO A 35 2.82 -12.81 -14.48
C PRO A 35 3.89 -12.90 -13.40
N GLU A 36 4.35 -14.13 -13.13
CA GLU A 36 5.40 -14.36 -12.15
C GLU A 36 6.65 -13.52 -12.45
N GLY A 37 7.33 -13.06 -11.40
CA GLY A 37 8.47 -12.15 -11.50
C GLY A 37 8.13 -10.66 -11.65
N HIS A 38 6.85 -10.28 -11.77
CA HIS A 38 6.37 -8.89 -11.94
C HIS A 38 5.50 -8.40 -10.78
N ASN A 39 5.50 -9.11 -9.65
CA ASN A 39 4.86 -8.64 -8.42
C ASN A 39 5.74 -7.62 -7.72
N LEU A 40 5.12 -6.68 -7.01
CA LEU A 40 5.84 -5.60 -6.33
C LEU A 40 6.94 -6.14 -5.40
N ASN A 41 6.61 -7.17 -4.61
CA ASN A 41 7.55 -7.78 -3.66
C ASN A 41 8.76 -8.41 -4.36
N GLU A 42 8.56 -9.03 -5.53
CA GLU A 42 9.65 -9.63 -6.31
C GLU A 42 10.52 -8.55 -6.95
N LEU A 43 9.93 -7.47 -7.45
CA LEU A 43 10.67 -6.34 -8.00
C LEU A 43 11.52 -5.65 -6.92
N ILE A 44 10.94 -5.47 -5.72
CA ILE A 44 11.65 -4.95 -4.55
C ILE A 44 12.80 -5.89 -4.18
N SER A 45 12.52 -7.20 -4.03
CA SER A 45 13.55 -8.19 -3.73
C SER A 45 14.68 -8.17 -4.76
N LYS A 46 14.38 -8.19 -6.06
CA LYS A 46 15.36 -8.07 -7.14
C LYS A 46 16.21 -6.79 -7.02
N ARG A 47 15.58 -5.66 -6.67
CA ARG A 47 16.28 -4.37 -6.52
C ARG A 47 17.25 -4.37 -5.34
N PHE A 48 16.86 -4.93 -4.21
CA PHE A 48 17.69 -4.99 -3.00
C PHE A 48 18.76 -6.07 -3.11
N SER A 49 18.45 -7.25 -3.64
CA SER A 49 19.43 -8.32 -3.88
C SER A 49 20.45 -7.98 -4.96
N LYS A 50 20.16 -7.06 -5.88
CA LYS A 50 21.13 -6.57 -6.88
C LYS A 50 22.09 -5.49 -6.34
N ASN A 51 21.77 -4.90 -5.19
CA ASN A 51 22.60 -3.87 -4.54
C ASN A 51 23.44 -4.43 -3.37
N ILE A 52 23.53 -5.75 -3.24
CA ILE A 52 24.44 -6.49 -2.37
C ILE A 52 25.41 -7.23 -3.27
#